data_AF-A0A9X2NDA8-F1
#
_entry.id   AF-A0A9X2NDA8-F1
#
_cell.length_a   1.000
_cell.length_b   1.000
_cell.length_c   1.000
_cell.angle_alpha   90.00
_cell.angle_beta   90.00
_cell.angle_gamma   90.00
#
_symmetry.space_group_name_H-M   'P 1'
#
loop_
_entity.id
_entity.type
_entity.pdbx_description
1 polymer ?
#
loop_
_entity_poly.entity_id
_entity_poly.type
_entity_poly.pdbx_seq_one_letter_code
_entity_poly.pdbx_strand_id
1 'polypeptide(L)'
;MTTTEPRPTTLRRWGARWIDWLLPWLLSSPLWVTAAHLIQAGATEEAASLTRDGALEVVFGKWGRLDDVGLAALSGYWSTIVLVVAATLTTQLLIVAAYEVLFVRWLGRTPGKMAFSLTVIPAGTGGTRLSLGQTVRRTAIAVVLPGAAWVLLVVALLDLSVLWALPGALLLAFSAADCLALRRTEVGRTCWHDRRTGSAVVPVTWVQQLRQARELQQRAVEQGRALALDAWNSAPAQQATAHLLEKGREVRGSSWGQALEGRARRLRARATGDDTAP
;
A
#
# COMPACT_ATOMS: atom_id res chain seq x y z
N MET A 1 -22.01 12.18 -19.61
CA MET A 1 -22.29 11.91 -18.18
C MET A 1 -21.17 12.49 -17.34
N THR A 2 -21.42 13.59 -16.65
CA THR A 2 -20.51 14.14 -15.63
C THR A 2 -20.57 13.24 -14.41
N THR A 3 -19.75 12.20 -14.40
CA THR A 3 -19.59 11.31 -13.24
C THR A 3 -19.04 12.13 -12.09
N THR A 4 -19.91 12.53 -11.15
CA THR A 4 -19.50 13.04 -9.85
C THR A 4 -18.72 11.92 -9.17
N GLU A 5 -17.38 12.00 -9.23
CA GLU A 5 -16.49 11.05 -8.56
C GLU A 5 -16.95 10.87 -7.11
N PRO A 6 -17.32 9.65 -6.68
CA PRO A 6 -17.48 9.38 -5.26
C PRO A 6 -16.11 9.55 -4.60
N ARG A 7 -15.95 10.67 -3.88
CA ARG A 7 -14.69 11.09 -3.26
C ARG A 7 -14.66 10.63 -1.81
N PRO A 8 -13.62 9.90 -1.37
CA PRO A 8 -13.40 9.70 0.05
C PRO A 8 -12.98 11.05 0.65
N THR A 9 -13.76 11.56 1.61
CA THR A 9 -13.40 12.80 2.32
C THR A 9 -12.12 12.59 3.12
N THR A 10 -11.38 13.67 3.36
CA THR A 10 -10.18 13.68 4.20
C THR A 10 -10.49 13.04 5.57
N LEU A 11 -11.64 13.39 6.16
CA LEU A 11 -12.14 12.82 7.43
C LEU A 11 -12.26 11.29 7.40
N ARG A 12 -12.83 10.69 6.34
CA ARG A 12 -12.96 9.23 6.24
C ARG A 12 -11.60 8.54 6.15
N ARG A 13 -10.63 9.14 5.44
CA ARG A 13 -9.27 8.60 5.36
C ARG A 13 -8.53 8.67 6.70
N TRP A 14 -8.69 9.79 7.41
CA TRP A 14 -8.12 9.95 8.76
C TRP A 14 -8.77 9.03 9.77
N GLY A 15 -10.10 8.88 9.76
CA GLY A 15 -10.81 7.93 10.60
C GLY A 15 -10.35 6.49 10.36
N ALA A 16 -10.19 6.09 9.09
CA ALA A 16 -9.65 4.77 8.76
C ALA A 16 -8.23 4.59 9.31
N ARG A 17 -7.37 5.60 9.18
CA ARG A 17 -5.98 5.57 9.69
C ARG A 17 -5.94 5.48 11.22
N TRP A 18 -6.83 6.18 11.91
CA TRP A 18 -6.97 6.10 13.37
C TRP A 18 -7.31 4.69 13.84
N ILE A 19 -8.29 4.03 13.21
CA ILE A 19 -8.62 2.64 13.54
C ILE A 19 -7.43 1.72 13.23
N ASP A 20 -6.80 1.91 12.08
CA ASP A 20 -5.62 1.12 11.68
C ASP A 20 -4.39 1.37 12.57
N TRP A 21 -4.38 2.44 13.38
CA TRP A 21 -3.32 2.71 14.37
C TRP A 21 -3.68 2.17 15.75
N LEU A 22 -4.93 2.32 16.17
CA LEU A 22 -5.41 1.83 17.46
C LEU A 22 -5.41 0.31 17.55
N LEU A 23 -5.80 -0.38 16.47
CA LEU A 23 -5.92 -1.84 16.49
C LEU A 23 -4.56 -2.52 16.72
N PRO A 24 -3.48 -2.18 15.98
CA PRO A 24 -2.17 -2.72 16.28
C PRO A 24 -1.63 -2.27 17.63
N TRP A 25 -1.94 -1.05 18.09
CA TRP A 25 -1.60 -0.59 19.44
C TRP A 25 -2.16 -1.51 20.52
N LEU A 26 -3.45 -1.82 20.45
CA LEU A 26 -4.13 -2.75 21.36
C LEU A 26 -3.51 -4.15 21.28
N LEU A 27 -3.25 -4.66 20.08
CA LEU A 27 -2.63 -5.97 19.88
C LEU A 27 -1.18 -6.02 20.41
N SER A 28 -0.46 -4.90 20.35
CA SER A 28 0.91 -4.77 20.86
C SER A 28 0.99 -4.40 22.34
N SER A 29 -0.14 -4.15 23.02
CA SER A 29 -0.15 -3.77 24.43
C SER A 29 0.57 -4.76 25.37
N PRO A 30 0.57 -6.09 25.14
CA PRO A 30 1.36 -7.00 25.96
C PRO A 30 2.88 -6.76 25.86
N LEU A 31 3.38 -6.19 24.76
CA LEU A 31 4.81 -5.85 24.63
C LEU A 31 5.21 -4.79 25.66
N TRP A 32 4.31 -3.85 25.95
CA TRP A 32 4.55 -2.81 26.94
C TRP A 32 4.57 -3.35 28.37
N VAL A 33 3.83 -4.42 28.66
CA VAL A 33 3.91 -5.13 29.94
C VAL A 33 5.30 -5.75 30.11
N THR A 34 5.82 -6.43 29.08
CA THR A 34 7.19 -6.98 29.10
C THR A 34 8.24 -5.90 29.22
N ALA A 35 8.11 -4.80 28.46
CA ALA A 35 9.03 -3.67 28.55
C ALA A 35 9.03 -3.04 29.94
N ALA A 36 7.84 -2.83 30.54
CA ALA A 36 7.70 -2.32 31.89
C ALA A 36 8.33 -3.26 32.93
N HIS A 37 8.16 -4.57 32.79
CA HIS A 37 8.81 -5.54 33.69
C HIS A 37 10.34 -5.53 33.55
N LEU A 38 10.89 -5.42 32.34
CA LEU A 38 12.34 -5.32 32.14
C LEU A 38 12.90 -4.03 32.75
N ILE A 39 12.20 -2.91 32.57
CA ILE A 39 12.57 -1.63 33.20
C ILE A 39 12.40 -1.70 34.73
N GLN A 40 11.38 -2.37 35.25
CA GLN A 40 11.22 -2.45 36.69
C GLN A 40 12.30 -3.35 37.33
N ALA A 41 12.56 -4.51 36.74
CA ALA A 41 13.58 -5.45 37.20
C ALA A 41 14.98 -4.83 37.15
N GLY A 42 15.34 -4.20 36.03
CA GLY A 42 16.63 -3.50 35.89
C GLY A 42 16.80 -2.36 36.90
N ALA A 43 15.73 -1.58 37.14
CA ALA A 43 15.78 -0.50 38.13
C ALA A 43 15.98 -1.04 39.56
N THR A 44 15.35 -2.18 39.89
CA THR A 44 15.52 -2.79 41.21
C THR A 44 16.91 -3.40 41.42
N GLU A 45 17.49 -4.00 40.39
CA GLU A 45 18.86 -4.53 40.44
C GLU A 45 19.88 -3.41 40.62
N GLU A 46 19.71 -2.31 39.88
CA GLU A 46 20.64 -1.19 39.94
C GLU A 46 20.50 -0.35 41.22
N ALA A 47 19.29 -0.24 41.77
CA ALA A 47 19.10 0.31 43.11
C ALA A 47 19.77 -0.56 44.18
N ALA A 48 19.71 -1.89 44.04
CA ALA A 48 20.35 -2.82 44.98
C ALA A 48 21.88 -2.78 44.88
N SER A 49 22.45 -2.68 43.66
CA SER A 49 23.89 -2.55 43.44
C SER A 49 24.42 -1.22 43.98
N LEU A 50 23.75 -0.10 43.68
CA LEU A 50 24.11 1.22 44.20
C LEU A 50 24.02 1.30 45.73
N THR A 51 23.02 0.66 46.35
CA THR A 51 22.90 0.62 47.81
C THR A 51 24.04 -0.20 48.43
N ARG A 52 24.40 -1.33 47.80
CA ARG A 52 25.50 -2.19 48.27
C ARG A 52 26.86 -1.51 48.12
N ASP A 53 27.14 -0.95 46.94
CA ASP A 53 28.41 -0.32 46.64
C ASP A 53 28.55 0.99 47.41
N GLY A 54 27.46 1.76 47.53
CA GLY A 54 27.43 2.95 48.37
C GLY A 54 27.65 2.64 49.85
N ALA A 55 27.05 1.57 50.39
CA ALA A 55 27.31 1.14 51.77
C ALA A 55 28.78 0.72 51.97
N LEU A 56 29.39 0.04 51.00
CA LEU A 56 30.80 -0.34 51.06
C LEU A 56 31.71 0.90 50.97
N GLU A 57 31.46 1.84 50.05
CA GLU A 57 32.27 3.04 49.90
C GLU A 57 32.18 3.99 51.12
N VAL A 58 31.01 4.05 51.77
CA VAL A 58 30.81 4.75 53.05
C VAL A 58 31.63 4.09 54.18
N VAL A 59 31.60 2.76 54.27
CA VAL A 59 32.42 2.01 55.25
C VAL A 59 33.93 2.20 55.01
N PHE A 60 34.35 2.34 53.74
CA PHE A 60 35.75 2.59 53.37
C PHE A 60 36.13 4.08 53.25
N GLY A 61 35.25 5.01 53.64
CA GLY A 61 35.56 6.44 53.77
C GLY A 61 35.74 7.22 52.47
N LYS A 62 35.21 6.73 51.33
CA LYS A 62 35.38 7.33 49.99
C LYS A 62 34.21 8.23 49.56
N TRP A 63 33.86 9.19 50.40
CA TRP A 63 32.67 10.05 50.24
C TRP A 63 32.59 10.86 48.94
N GLY A 64 33.73 11.22 48.33
CA GLY A 64 33.77 12.04 47.11
C GLY A 64 33.51 11.28 45.80
N ARG A 65 33.43 9.95 45.80
CA ARG A 65 33.20 9.12 44.59
C ARG A 65 31.75 8.69 44.40
N LEU A 66 30.92 8.80 45.43
CA LEU A 66 29.52 8.37 45.40
C LEU A 66 28.69 9.15 44.38
N ASP A 67 28.98 10.45 44.17
CA ASP A 67 28.24 11.30 43.23
C ASP A 67 28.52 10.91 41.78
N ASP A 68 29.80 10.73 41.41
CA ASP A 68 30.21 10.36 40.05
C ASP A 68 29.80 8.92 39.69
N VAL A 69 29.89 7.98 40.64
CA VAL A 69 29.48 6.58 40.45
C VAL A 69 27.95 6.47 40.33
N GLY A 70 27.20 7.21 41.14
CA GLY A 70 25.74 7.29 41.06
C GLY A 70 25.26 7.87 39.74
N LEU A 71 25.87 8.96 39.27
CA LEU A 71 25.56 9.57 37.96
C LEU A 71 25.93 8.65 36.78
N ALA A 72 27.06 7.95 36.84
CA ALA A 72 27.45 6.99 35.81
C ALA A 72 26.51 5.78 35.72
N ALA A 73 26.08 5.22 36.86
CA ALA A 73 25.11 4.13 36.89
C ALA A 73 23.72 4.60 36.42
N LEU A 74 23.27 5.78 36.86
CA LEU A 74 21.97 6.33 36.47
C LEU A 74 21.91 6.65 34.97
N SER A 75 23.01 7.19 34.40
CA SER A 75 23.11 7.47 32.97
C SER A 75 23.19 6.19 32.12
N GLY A 76 23.94 5.17 32.57
CA GLY A 76 23.97 3.85 31.94
C GLY A 76 22.59 3.18 31.93
N TYR A 77 21.89 3.24 33.06
CA TYR A 77 20.56 2.67 33.20
C TYR A 77 19.50 3.43 32.38
N TRP A 78 19.58 4.76 32.31
CA TRP A 78 18.73 5.57 31.43
C TRP A 78 18.90 5.17 29.97
N SER A 79 20.14 4.94 29.52
CA SER A 79 20.41 4.45 28.17
C SER A 79 19.73 3.08 27.91
N THR A 80 19.73 2.18 28.90
CA THR A 80 19.00 0.91 28.82
C THR A 80 17.49 1.13 28.68
N ILE A 81 16.88 2.05 29.44
CA ILE A 81 15.46 2.41 29.32
C ILE A 81 15.17 2.90 27.89
N VAL A 82 15.98 3.84 27.38
CA VAL A 82 15.84 4.38 26.02
C VAL A 82 15.89 3.25 25.00
N LEU A 83 16.83 2.32 25.13
CA LEU A 83 16.97 1.17 24.23
C LEU A 83 15.77 0.24 24.28
N VAL A 84 15.26 -0.11 25.47
CA VAL A 84 14.08 -0.96 25.64
C VAL A 84 12.84 -0.31 25.01
N VAL A 85 12.65 0.99 25.24
CA VAL A 85 11.55 1.75 24.63
C VAL A 85 11.70 1.80 23.10
N ALA A 86 12.90 2.07 22.59
CA ALA A 86 13.18 2.08 21.15
C ALA A 86 12.89 0.73 20.50
N ALA A 87 13.32 -0.38 21.12
CA ALA A 87 13.08 -1.73 20.66
C ALA A 87 11.59 -2.09 20.67
N THR A 88 10.87 -1.69 21.71
CA THR A 88 9.42 -1.92 21.86
C THR A 88 8.65 -1.19 20.77
N LEU A 89 8.93 0.11 20.59
CA LEU A 89 8.31 0.94 19.55
C LEU A 89 8.64 0.44 18.13
N THR A 90 9.88 0.02 17.90
CA THR A 90 10.30 -0.55 16.60
C THR A 90 9.57 -1.85 16.31
N THR A 91 9.49 -2.75 17.28
CA THR A 91 8.72 -4.00 17.15
C THR A 91 7.26 -3.71 16.84
N GLN A 92 6.65 -2.75 17.55
CA GLN A 92 5.28 -2.32 17.32
C GLN A 92 5.07 -1.77 15.91
N LEU A 93 6.02 -0.97 15.39
CA LEU A 93 6.00 -0.49 14.01
C LEU A 93 6.05 -1.65 12.99
N LEU A 94 6.89 -2.65 13.23
CA LEU A 94 6.98 -3.83 12.36
C LEU A 94 5.68 -4.64 12.37
N ILE A 95 5.02 -4.76 13.52
CA ILE A 95 3.70 -5.40 13.62
C ILE A 95 2.65 -4.64 12.80
N VAL A 96 2.62 -3.30 12.89
CA VAL A 96 1.71 -2.46 12.08
C VAL A 96 1.99 -2.64 10.58
N ALA A 97 3.27 -2.71 10.19
CA ALA A 97 3.67 -2.91 8.81
C ALA A 97 3.24 -4.29 8.28
N ALA A 98 3.47 -5.36 9.07
CA ALA A 98 3.05 -6.71 8.73
C ALA A 98 1.52 -6.81 8.62
N TYR A 99 0.79 -6.17 9.54
CA TYR A 99 -0.66 -6.03 9.50
C TYR A 99 -1.14 -5.38 8.18
N GLU A 100 -0.60 -4.21 7.80
CA GLU A 100 -0.99 -3.53 6.57
C GLU A 100 -0.72 -4.42 5.34
N VAL A 101 0.46 -5.05 5.27
CA VAL A 101 0.81 -5.95 4.15
C VAL A 101 -0.16 -7.10 4.04
N LEU A 102 -0.43 -7.81 5.14
CA LEU A 102 -1.30 -8.99 5.16
C LEU A 102 -2.72 -8.62 4.71
N PHE A 103 -3.31 -7.61 5.33
CA PHE A 103 -4.68 -7.21 5.06
C PHE A 103 -4.86 -6.58 3.68
N VAL A 104 -3.95 -5.71 3.24
CA VAL A 104 -4.02 -5.14 1.88
C VAL A 104 -3.79 -6.22 0.83
N ARG A 105 -2.88 -7.17 1.05
CA ARG A 105 -2.62 -8.24 0.10
C ARG A 105 -3.78 -9.23 -0.03
N TRP A 106 -4.40 -9.60 1.09
CA TRP A 106 -5.43 -10.64 1.15
C TRP A 106 -6.82 -10.08 0.88
N LEU A 107 -7.13 -8.92 1.46
CA LEU A 107 -8.48 -8.34 1.45
C LEU A 107 -8.58 -7.06 0.61
N GLY A 108 -7.45 -6.49 0.14
CA GLY A 108 -7.42 -5.23 -0.61
C GLY A 108 -7.62 -3.99 0.26
N ARG A 109 -7.80 -4.19 1.57
CA ARG A 109 -8.14 -3.16 2.55
C ARG A 109 -7.85 -3.65 3.97
N THR A 110 -7.53 -2.70 4.84
CA THR A 110 -7.38 -2.94 6.29
C THR A 110 -8.71 -2.74 7.04
N PRO A 111 -8.88 -3.29 8.25
CA PRO A 111 -10.04 -3.07 9.11
C PRO A 111 -10.51 -1.62 9.22
N GLY A 112 -9.60 -0.65 9.39
CA GLY A 112 -9.97 0.76 9.38
C GLY A 112 -10.55 1.20 8.03
N LYS A 113 -9.95 0.77 6.92
CA LYS A 113 -10.49 1.00 5.58
C LYS A 113 -11.83 0.26 5.38
N MET A 114 -12.06 -0.89 6.01
CA MET A 114 -13.36 -1.58 5.97
C MET A 114 -14.46 -0.76 6.65
N ALA A 115 -14.18 -0.23 7.85
CA ALA A 115 -15.14 0.58 8.61
C ALA A 115 -15.63 1.81 7.81
N PHE A 116 -14.78 2.38 6.97
CA PHE A 116 -15.11 3.53 6.12
C PHE A 116 -15.44 3.17 4.67
N SER A 117 -15.64 1.88 4.35
CA SER A 117 -15.94 1.40 2.99
C SER A 117 -14.92 1.88 1.94
N LEU A 118 -13.64 1.87 2.29
CA LEU A 118 -12.51 2.22 1.46
C LEU A 118 -11.75 0.95 1.02
N THR A 119 -11.11 1.04 -0.14
CA THR A 119 -10.24 -0.02 -0.67
C THR A 119 -9.03 0.56 -1.36
N VAL A 120 -7.94 -0.21 -1.38
CA VAL A 120 -6.70 0.15 -2.07
C VAL A 120 -6.64 -0.57 -3.41
N ILE A 121 -6.38 0.18 -4.47
CA ILE A 121 -6.27 -0.36 -5.84
C ILE A 121 -4.98 0.14 -6.52
N PRO A 122 -4.48 -0.56 -7.54
CA PRO A 122 -3.43 -0.02 -8.39
C PRO A 122 -3.94 1.17 -9.20
N ALA A 123 -3.15 2.24 -9.23
CA ALA A 123 -3.45 3.41 -10.04
C ALA A 123 -3.14 3.10 -11.53
N GLY A 124 -4.02 3.51 -12.44
CA GLY A 124 -3.79 3.48 -13.88
C GLY A 124 -3.90 2.11 -14.59
N THR A 125 -3.85 0.99 -13.87
CA THR A 125 -3.89 -0.36 -14.50
C THR A 125 -5.28 -0.98 -14.53
N GLY A 126 -6.26 -0.36 -13.87
CA GLY A 126 -7.59 -0.92 -13.74
C GLY A 126 -7.67 -2.22 -12.94
N GLY A 127 -6.58 -2.69 -12.34
CA GLY A 127 -6.55 -3.89 -11.52
C GLY A 127 -7.41 -3.76 -10.25
N THR A 128 -7.83 -4.90 -9.70
CA THR A 128 -8.66 -4.94 -8.48
C THR A 128 -7.86 -5.02 -7.19
N ARG A 129 -6.57 -5.40 -7.26
CA ARG A 129 -5.66 -5.57 -6.11
C ARG A 129 -4.24 -5.17 -6.47
N LEU A 130 -3.48 -4.76 -5.47
CA LEU A 130 -2.04 -4.48 -5.60
C LEU A 130 -1.24 -5.79 -5.66
N SER A 131 -0.13 -5.78 -6.39
CA SER A 131 0.86 -6.85 -6.30
C SER A 131 1.55 -6.84 -4.92
N LEU A 132 2.21 -7.94 -4.55
CA LEU A 132 2.95 -8.01 -3.28
C LEU A 132 4.03 -6.92 -3.22
N GLY A 133 4.82 -6.76 -4.29
CA GLY A 133 5.85 -5.71 -4.37
C GLY A 133 5.28 -4.30 -4.24
N GLN A 134 4.13 -4.02 -4.86
CA GLN A 134 3.44 -2.72 -4.70
C GLN A 134 2.95 -2.52 -3.27
N THR A 135 2.42 -3.58 -2.64
CA THR A 135 1.93 -3.55 -1.26
C THR A 135 3.06 -3.29 -0.26
N VAL A 136 4.20 -3.96 -0.42
CA VAL A 136 5.39 -3.76 0.42
C VAL A 136 5.94 -2.34 0.24
N ARG A 137 6.10 -1.88 -1.01
CA ARG A 137 6.55 -0.51 -1.30
C ARG A 137 5.61 0.54 -0.72
N ARG A 138 4.29 0.31 -0.81
CA ARG A 138 3.28 1.17 -0.19
C ARG A 138 3.45 1.21 1.31
N THR A 139 3.57 0.06 1.96
CA THR A 139 3.73 -0.05 3.40
C THR A 139 4.99 0.66 3.88
N ALA A 140 6.10 0.49 3.17
CA ALA A 140 7.36 1.16 3.48
C ALA A 140 7.20 2.69 3.49
N ILE A 141 6.50 3.27 2.50
CA ILE A 141 6.37 4.72 2.36
C ILE A 141 5.25 5.30 3.24
N ALA A 142 4.11 4.61 3.35
CA ALA A 142 2.91 5.14 4.00
C ALA A 142 2.82 4.80 5.50
N VAL A 143 3.50 3.74 5.94
CA VAL A 143 3.44 3.22 7.31
C VAL A 143 4.81 3.27 7.97
N VAL A 144 5.82 2.61 7.38
CA VAL A 144 7.14 2.48 8.01
C VAL A 144 7.84 3.82 8.11
N LEU A 145 7.88 4.62 7.04
CA LEU A 145 8.59 5.90 7.07
C LEU A 145 8.01 6.88 8.11
N PRO A 146 6.68 7.15 8.17
CA PRO A 146 6.13 8.00 9.23
C PRO A 146 6.24 7.37 10.62
N GLY A 147 6.10 6.06 10.73
CA GLY A 147 6.24 5.36 12.01
C GLY A 147 7.67 5.39 12.54
N ALA A 148 8.68 5.24 11.69
CA ALA A 148 10.08 5.36 12.07
C ALA A 148 10.41 6.78 12.54
N ALA A 149 9.83 7.80 11.89
CA ALA A 149 9.94 9.19 12.35
C ALA A 149 9.31 9.40 13.73
N TRP A 150 8.19 8.73 14.02
CA TRP A 150 7.59 8.72 15.36
C TRP A 150 8.49 8.04 16.40
N VAL A 151 9.02 6.85 16.10
CA VAL A 151 9.97 6.16 16.99
C VAL A 151 11.17 7.04 17.28
N LEU A 152 11.77 7.62 16.24
CA LEU A 152 12.92 8.51 16.36
C LEU A 152 12.59 9.73 17.24
N LEU A 153 11.42 10.35 17.08
CA LEU A 153 11.01 11.49 17.89
C LEU A 153 10.86 11.11 19.36
N VAL A 154 10.21 9.99 19.68
CA VAL A 154 10.05 9.55 21.07
C VAL A 154 11.41 9.25 21.70
N VAL A 155 12.29 8.53 21.00
CA VAL A 155 13.64 8.23 21.46
C VAL A 155 14.44 9.51 21.66
N ALA A 156 14.38 10.45 20.72
CA ALA A 156 15.06 11.73 20.83
C ALA A 156 14.59 12.56 22.02
N LEU A 157 13.30 12.51 22.36
CA LEU A 157 12.76 13.17 23.53
C LEU A 157 13.23 12.51 24.84
N LEU A 158 13.30 11.18 24.87
CA LEU A 158 13.83 10.44 26.02
C LEU A 158 15.33 10.67 26.21
N ASP A 159 16.08 10.79 25.12
CA ASP A 159 17.52 11.05 25.11
C ASP A 159 17.86 12.54 25.18
N LEU A 160 16.84 13.42 25.29
CA LEU A 160 16.97 14.88 25.28
C LEU A 160 17.78 15.44 24.09
N SER A 161 17.78 14.73 22.96
CA SER A 161 18.60 15.02 21.80
C SER A 161 17.85 15.83 20.75
N VAL A 162 18.08 17.15 20.74
CA VAL A 162 17.48 18.08 19.78
C VAL A 162 17.85 17.73 18.32
N LEU A 163 19.06 17.22 18.10
CA LEU A 163 19.56 16.82 16.78
C LEU A 163 18.71 15.73 16.14
N TRP A 164 18.17 14.80 16.93
CA TRP A 164 17.29 13.72 16.44
C TRP A 164 15.80 14.10 16.47
N ALA A 165 15.40 15.00 17.38
CA ALA A 165 14.02 15.45 17.50
C ALA A 165 13.56 16.27 16.27
N LEU A 166 14.42 17.17 15.76
CA LEU A 166 14.12 18.01 14.59
C LEU A 166 13.79 17.20 13.32
N PRO A 167 14.64 16.27 12.85
CA PRO A 167 14.32 15.48 11.66
C PRO A 167 13.09 14.59 11.87
N GLY A 168 12.89 14.02 13.06
CA GLY A 168 11.68 13.26 13.40
C GLY A 168 10.40 14.09 13.28
N ALA A 169 10.40 15.29 13.88
CA ALA A 169 9.28 16.21 13.82
C ALA A 169 8.99 16.69 12.38
N LEU A 170 10.03 17.04 11.61
CA LEU A 170 9.88 17.46 10.21
C LEU A 170 9.30 16.35 9.33
N LEU A 171 9.76 15.11 9.49
CA LEU A 171 9.21 13.97 8.74
C LEU A 171 7.73 13.70 9.08
N LEU A 172 7.36 13.79 10.36
CA LEU A 172 5.97 13.65 10.80
C LEU A 172 5.09 14.78 10.26
N ALA A 173 5.56 16.02 10.34
CA ALA A 173 4.86 17.18 9.80
C ALA A 173 4.66 17.04 8.29
N PHE A 174 5.68 16.62 7.55
CA PHE A 174 5.57 16.36 6.11
C PHE A 174 4.59 15.22 5.79
N SER A 175 4.61 14.13 6.58
CA SER A 175 3.66 13.02 6.41
C SER A 175 2.21 13.45 6.65
N ALA A 176 1.97 14.27 7.68
CA ALA A 176 0.65 14.81 7.99
C ALA A 176 0.19 15.80 6.91
N ALA A 177 1.06 16.75 6.52
CA ALA A 177 0.79 17.73 5.48
C ALA A 177 0.49 17.05 4.13
N ASP A 178 1.22 15.99 3.77
CA ASP A 178 0.94 15.22 2.56
C ASP A 178 -0.46 14.58 2.58
N CYS A 179 -0.86 14.02 3.72
CA CYS A 179 -2.18 13.42 3.87
C CYS A 179 -3.31 14.45 3.77
N LEU A 180 -3.04 15.72 4.10
CA LEU A 180 -3.96 16.83 3.94
C LEU A 180 -3.94 17.40 2.51
N ALA A 181 -2.77 17.41 1.86
CA ALA A 181 -2.54 17.94 0.51
C ALA A 181 -2.95 16.96 -0.61
N LEU A 182 -4.20 16.49 -0.54
CA LEU A 182 -4.80 15.62 -1.55
C LEU A 182 -4.80 16.28 -2.93
N ARG A 183 -4.07 15.69 -3.90
CA ARG A 183 -4.02 16.17 -5.30
C ARG A 183 -4.97 15.38 -6.18
N ARG A 184 -5.56 16.03 -7.18
CA ARG A 184 -6.41 15.38 -8.19
C ARG A 184 -5.57 14.52 -9.12
N THR A 185 -6.01 13.30 -9.39
CA THR A 185 -5.49 12.36 -10.39
C THR A 185 -6.67 11.72 -11.13
N GLU A 186 -6.40 10.99 -12.21
CA GLU A 186 -7.44 10.31 -13.03
C GLU A 186 -8.30 9.32 -12.24
N VAL A 187 -7.76 8.82 -11.13
CA VAL A 187 -8.38 7.84 -10.24
C VAL A 187 -9.01 8.50 -9.00
N GLY A 188 -9.05 9.83 -8.95
CA GLY A 188 -9.58 10.63 -7.84
C GLY A 188 -8.53 11.44 -7.09
N ARG A 189 -8.81 11.80 -5.83
CA ARG A 189 -7.86 12.54 -4.99
C ARG A 189 -6.91 11.60 -4.28
N THR A 190 -5.59 11.79 -4.42
CA THR A 190 -4.56 10.90 -3.86
C THR A 190 -3.55 11.68 -3.02
N CYS A 191 -2.95 11.01 -2.03
CA CYS A 191 -1.80 11.55 -1.28
C CYS A 191 -0.50 11.34 -2.09
N TRP A 192 0.61 11.98 -1.73
CA TRP A 192 1.89 11.75 -2.42
C TRP A 192 2.36 10.31 -2.29
N HIS A 193 2.21 9.68 -1.12
CA HIS A 193 2.61 8.28 -0.95
C HIS A 193 1.77 7.32 -1.83
N ASP A 194 0.48 7.59 -2.01
CA ASP A 194 -0.39 6.87 -2.95
C ASP A 194 0.18 6.97 -4.38
N ARG A 195 0.46 8.21 -4.85
CA ARG A 195 1.04 8.45 -6.18
C ARG A 195 2.41 7.80 -6.35
N ARG A 196 3.28 7.93 -5.35
CA ARG A 196 4.65 7.42 -5.40
C ARG A 196 4.70 5.91 -5.43
N THR A 197 3.65 5.24 -4.97
CA THR A 197 3.55 3.77 -4.92
C THR A 197 2.70 3.20 -6.06
N GLY A 198 2.13 4.06 -6.91
CA GLY A 198 1.21 3.65 -7.97
C GLY A 198 -0.07 3.03 -7.42
N SER A 199 -0.55 3.52 -6.28
CA SER A 199 -1.77 3.04 -5.65
C SER A 199 -2.75 4.19 -5.39
N ALA A 200 -4.02 3.87 -5.19
CA ALA A 200 -5.06 4.83 -4.86
C ALA A 200 -6.03 4.24 -3.83
N VAL A 201 -6.51 5.09 -2.92
CA VAL A 201 -7.56 4.74 -1.97
C VAL A 201 -8.90 5.28 -2.47
N VAL A 202 -9.82 4.37 -2.80
CA VAL A 202 -11.11 4.71 -3.41
C VAL A 202 -12.27 4.09 -2.61
N PRO A 203 -13.50 4.63 -2.70
CA PRO A 203 -14.67 3.98 -2.11
C PRO A 203 -14.95 2.63 -2.78
N VAL A 204 -15.42 1.66 -2.02
CA VAL A 204 -15.78 0.33 -2.53
C VAL A 204 -16.87 0.41 -3.61
N THR A 205 -17.83 1.32 -3.44
CA THR A 205 -18.92 1.57 -4.41
C THR A 205 -18.39 1.98 -5.78
N TRP A 206 -17.30 2.75 -5.83
CA TRP A 206 -16.67 3.14 -7.09
C TRP A 206 -16.05 1.94 -7.83
N VAL A 207 -15.40 1.04 -7.09
CA VAL A 207 -14.86 -0.20 -7.68
C VAL A 207 -15.98 -1.10 -8.21
N GLN A 208 -17.11 -1.17 -7.50
CA GLN A 208 -18.29 -1.91 -7.97
C GLN A 208 -18.87 -1.29 -9.25
N GLN A 209 -19.02 0.03 -9.30
CA GLN A 209 -19.48 0.74 -10.50
C GLN A 209 -18.54 0.52 -11.70
N LEU A 210 -17.22 0.56 -11.47
CA LEU A 210 -16.25 0.26 -12.51
C LEU A 210 -16.34 -1.18 -13.02
N ARG A 211 -16.57 -2.16 -12.13
CA ARG A 211 -16.78 -3.55 -12.55
C ARG A 211 -18.02 -3.68 -13.40
N GLN A 212 -19.14 -3.12 -12.97
CA GLN A 212 -20.40 -3.12 -13.73
C GLN A 212 -20.23 -2.46 -15.09
N ALA A 213 -19.56 -1.30 -15.16
CA ALA A 213 -19.30 -0.60 -16.42
C ALA A 213 -18.45 -1.47 -17.38
N ARG A 214 -17.45 -2.18 -16.86
CA ARG A 214 -16.63 -3.09 -17.67
C ARG A 214 -17.38 -4.32 -18.13
N GLU A 215 -18.21 -4.92 -17.27
CA GLU A 215 -19.05 -6.06 -17.64
C GLU A 215 -20.03 -5.66 -18.75
N LEU A 216 -20.63 -4.47 -18.67
CA LEU A 216 -21.49 -3.94 -19.73
C LEU A 216 -20.71 -3.71 -21.03
N GLN A 217 -19.50 -3.14 -20.95
CA GLN A 217 -18.64 -2.93 -22.10
C GLN A 217 -18.20 -4.25 -22.75
N GLN A 218 -17.86 -5.26 -21.95
CA GLN A 218 -17.52 -6.60 -22.42
C GLN A 218 -18.71 -7.26 -23.12
N ARG A 219 -19.90 -7.22 -22.51
CA ARG A 219 -21.12 -7.74 -23.14
C ARG A 219 -21.44 -7.04 -24.45
N ALA A 220 -21.27 -5.72 -24.52
CA ALA A 220 -21.47 -4.97 -25.76
C ALA A 220 -20.48 -5.37 -26.86
N VAL A 221 -19.21 -5.62 -26.51
CA VAL A 221 -18.19 -6.11 -27.45
C VAL A 221 -18.50 -7.54 -27.90
N GLU A 222 -18.91 -8.43 -26.99
CA GLU A 222 -19.30 -9.80 -27.31
C GLU A 222 -20.54 -9.85 -28.22
N GLN A 223 -21.56 -9.03 -27.92
CA GLN A 223 -22.75 -8.90 -28.77
C GLN A 223 -22.41 -8.33 -30.15
N GLY A 224 -21.57 -7.30 -30.22
CA GLY A 224 -21.09 -6.76 -31.49
C GLY A 224 -20.31 -7.79 -32.31
N ARG A 225 -19.47 -8.61 -31.65
CA ARG A 225 -18.75 -9.71 -32.30
C ARG A 225 -19.71 -10.80 -32.79
N ALA A 226 -20.70 -11.18 -32.00
CA ALA A 226 -21.71 -12.16 -32.39
C ALA A 226 -22.52 -11.66 -33.61
N LEU A 227 -22.99 -10.41 -33.59
CA LEU A 227 -23.70 -9.81 -34.72
C LEU A 227 -22.83 -9.73 -35.98
N ALA A 228 -21.55 -9.42 -35.86
CA ALA A 228 -20.62 -9.40 -36.98
C ALA A 228 -20.38 -10.81 -37.55
N LEU A 229 -20.29 -11.83 -36.70
CA LEU A 229 -20.17 -13.23 -37.12
C LEU A 229 -21.46 -13.72 -37.80
N ASP A 230 -22.63 -13.39 -37.27
CA ASP A 230 -23.92 -13.73 -37.87
C ASP A 230 -24.09 -13.05 -39.24
N ALA A 231 -23.71 -11.77 -39.36
CA ALA A 231 -23.72 -11.06 -40.63
C ALA A 231 -22.76 -11.70 -41.65
N TRP A 232 -21.57 -12.11 -41.21
CA TRP A 232 -20.60 -12.81 -42.05
C TRP A 232 -21.09 -14.20 -42.51
N ASN A 233 -21.78 -14.92 -41.63
CA ASN A 233 -22.33 -16.24 -41.91
C ASN A 233 -23.68 -16.20 -42.64
N SER A 234 -24.26 -15.01 -42.85
CA SER A 234 -25.52 -14.85 -43.54
C SER A 234 -25.42 -15.30 -45.01
N ALA A 235 -26.50 -15.91 -45.52
CA ALA A 235 -26.58 -16.39 -46.90
C ALA A 235 -26.19 -15.33 -47.95
N PRO A 236 -26.58 -14.04 -47.84
CA PRO A 236 -26.16 -13.01 -48.78
C PRO A 236 -24.64 -12.76 -48.76
N ALA A 237 -24.02 -12.75 -47.59
CA ALA A 237 -22.58 -12.58 -47.45
C ALA A 237 -21.80 -13.78 -48.02
N GLN A 238 -22.30 -15.00 -47.78
CA GLN A 238 -21.71 -16.22 -48.36
C GLN A 238 -21.86 -16.25 -49.89
N GLN A 239 -23.01 -15.87 -50.43
CA GLN A 239 -23.25 -15.78 -51.87
C GLN A 239 -22.36 -14.72 -52.54
N ALA A 240 -22.23 -13.53 -51.93
CA ALA A 240 -21.33 -12.50 -52.43
C ALA A 240 -19.86 -12.95 -52.42
N THR A 241 -19.45 -13.67 -51.38
CA THR A 241 -18.09 -14.23 -51.28
C THR A 241 -17.86 -15.33 -52.32
N ALA A 242 -18.83 -16.21 -52.53
CA ALA A 242 -18.78 -17.26 -53.55
C ALA A 242 -18.70 -16.66 -54.97
N HIS A 243 -19.53 -15.64 -55.27
CA HIS A 243 -19.52 -14.95 -56.55
C HIS A 243 -18.18 -14.22 -56.83
N LEU A 244 -17.59 -13.57 -55.82
CA LEU A 244 -16.28 -12.93 -55.95
C LEU A 244 -15.15 -13.94 -56.15
N LEU A 245 -15.23 -15.11 -55.49
CA LEU A 245 -14.26 -16.18 -55.69
C LEU A 245 -14.40 -16.81 -57.08
N GLU A 246 -15.62 -17.00 -57.57
CA GLU A 246 -15.88 -17.50 -58.93
C GLU A 246 -15.34 -16.54 -59.99
N LYS A 247 -15.66 -15.24 -59.88
CA LYS A 247 -15.15 -14.19 -60.77
C LYS A 247 -13.62 -14.07 -60.69
N GLY A 248 -13.03 -14.28 -59.51
CA GLY A 248 -11.58 -14.33 -59.32
C GLY A 248 -10.92 -15.57 -59.94
N ARG A 249 -11.65 -16.69 -60.05
CA ARG A 249 -11.18 -17.91 -60.74
C ARG A 249 -11.22 -17.76 -62.26
N GLU A 250 -12.21 -17.07 -62.81
CA GLU A 250 -12.27 -16.71 -64.24
C GLU A 250 -11.09 -15.82 -64.65
N VAL A 251 -10.58 -15.02 -63.72
CA VAL A 251 -9.43 -14.10 -63.92
C VAL A 251 -8.08 -14.78 -63.60
N ARG A 252 -8.04 -16.11 -63.36
CA ARG A 252 -6.79 -16.85 -63.09
C ARG A 252 -5.85 -16.78 -64.28
N GLY A 253 -4.89 -15.88 -64.14
CA GLY A 253 -3.89 -15.49 -65.13
C GLY A 253 -3.30 -14.12 -64.81
N SER A 254 -3.99 -13.29 -64.00
CA SER A 254 -3.48 -11.97 -63.57
C SER A 254 -3.23 -11.86 -62.06
N SER A 255 -2.28 -11.00 -61.69
CA SER A 255 -1.84 -10.71 -60.30
C SER A 255 -2.96 -10.33 -59.32
N TRP A 256 -4.14 -9.94 -59.84
CA TRP A 256 -5.32 -9.56 -59.07
C TRP A 256 -5.99 -10.73 -58.35
N GLY A 257 -5.97 -11.95 -58.92
CA GLY A 257 -6.60 -13.13 -58.31
C GLY A 257 -5.92 -13.56 -57.00
N GLN A 258 -4.59 -13.49 -56.96
CA GLN A 258 -3.81 -13.77 -55.74
C GLN A 258 -4.00 -12.70 -54.66
N ALA A 259 -4.13 -11.42 -55.06
CA ALA A 259 -4.35 -10.32 -54.13
C ALA A 259 -5.72 -10.40 -53.43
N LEU A 260 -6.76 -10.81 -54.15
CA LEU A 260 -8.11 -10.99 -53.62
C LEU A 260 -8.22 -12.18 -52.66
N GLU A 261 -7.62 -13.33 -52.99
CA GLU A 261 -7.56 -14.47 -52.06
C GLU A 261 -6.79 -14.12 -50.77
N GLY A 262 -5.66 -13.42 -50.87
CA GLY A 262 -4.90 -12.98 -49.70
C GLY A 262 -5.67 -11.97 -48.82
N ARG A 263 -6.44 -11.08 -49.43
CA ARG A 263 -7.28 -10.11 -48.69
C ARG A 263 -8.48 -10.80 -48.00
N ALA A 264 -9.12 -11.76 -48.66
CA ALA A 264 -10.21 -12.53 -48.07
C ALA A 264 -9.74 -13.38 -46.87
N ARG A 265 -8.56 -14.01 -46.95
CA ARG A 265 -7.97 -14.74 -45.81
C ARG A 265 -7.65 -13.84 -44.62
N ARG A 266 -7.04 -12.67 -44.85
CA ARG A 266 -6.75 -11.69 -43.80
C ARG A 266 -8.00 -11.13 -43.12
N LEU A 267 -9.06 -10.88 -43.89
CA LEU A 267 -10.34 -10.44 -43.34
C LEU A 267 -10.99 -11.55 -42.50
N ARG A 268 -10.89 -12.80 -42.93
CA ARG A 268 -11.38 -13.96 -42.17
C ARG A 268 -10.62 -14.15 -40.86
N ALA A 269 -9.29 -14.09 -40.88
CA ALA A 269 -8.45 -14.20 -39.68
C ALA A 269 -8.75 -13.09 -38.65
N ARG A 270 -8.94 -11.85 -39.11
CA ARG A 270 -9.37 -10.73 -38.26
C ARG A 270 -10.78 -10.90 -37.69
N ALA A 271 -11.70 -11.50 -38.44
CA ALA A 271 -13.06 -11.76 -37.97
C ALA A 271 -13.13 -12.90 -36.95
N THR A 272 -12.30 -13.94 -37.12
CA THR A 272 -12.23 -15.07 -36.18
C THR A 272 -11.34 -14.80 -34.97
N GLY A 273 -10.47 -13.79 -35.04
CA GLY A 273 -9.50 -13.47 -33.98
C GLY A 273 -8.34 -14.46 -33.91
N ASP A 274 -8.02 -15.08 -35.05
CA ASP A 274 -6.95 -16.06 -35.17
C ASP A 274 -5.68 -15.34 -35.66
N ASP A 275 -4.78 -14.98 -34.74
CA ASP A 275 -3.55 -14.22 -35.00
C ASP A 275 -2.43 -15.07 -35.66
N THR A 276 -2.76 -16.29 -36.13
CA THR A 276 -1.79 -17.23 -36.71
C THR A 276 -1.70 -17.21 -38.24
N ALA A 277 -2.47 -16.35 -38.92
CA ALA A 277 -2.38 -16.23 -40.37
C ALA A 277 -1.18 -15.36 -40.79
N PRO A 278 -0.26 -15.85 -41.64
CA PRO A 278 0.90 -15.09 -42.14
C PRO A 278 0.51 -13.89 -43.01
#